data_AF-A0A0X3T9T2-F1
#
_entry.id   AF-A0A0X3T9T2-F1
#
_cell.length_a   1.000
_cell.length_b   1.000
_cell.length_c   1.000
_cell.angle_alpha   90.00
_cell.angle_beta   90.00
_cell.angle_gamma   90.00
#
_symmetry.space_group_name_H-M   'P 1'
#
loop_
_entity.id
_entity.type
_entity.pdbx_description
1 polymer ?
#
loop_
_entity_poly.entity_id
_entity_poly.type
_entity_poly.pdbx_seq_one_letter_code
_entity_poly.pdbx_strand_id
1 'polypeptide(L)'
;MSETETDTQKKTPTLLHAKLIGGVIARGESKRVLEALPPGKIMASEYVSIRNAQSTMAGENWEEMDLLRLVVRADDAEDVFAQLHELAEVSTREGVYLYQHDVPRCTEYTLPFLPEEGLALSVLKDPEQAREMGLDDEQVAQLKTLAQNE
;
A
#
# COMPACT_ATOMS: atom_id res chain seq x y z
N MET A 1 -25.99 -1.82 -40.90
CA MET A 1 -25.92 -1.21 -39.55
C MET A 1 -25.38 -2.29 -38.64
N SER A 2 -24.08 -2.27 -38.37
CA SER A 2 -23.41 -3.26 -37.54
C SER A 2 -23.23 -2.64 -36.17
N GLU A 3 -23.89 -3.20 -35.18
CA GLU A 3 -23.73 -2.86 -33.77
C GLU A 3 -22.29 -3.21 -33.38
N THR A 4 -21.51 -2.18 -33.03
CA THR A 4 -20.20 -2.36 -32.39
C THR A 4 -20.45 -2.65 -30.92
N GLU A 5 -20.35 -3.94 -30.56
CA GLU A 5 -20.19 -4.38 -29.18
C GLU A 5 -18.95 -3.73 -28.59
N THR A 6 -19.15 -2.76 -27.70
CA THR A 6 -18.09 -2.24 -26.83
C THR A 6 -17.78 -3.30 -25.78
N ASP A 7 -16.76 -4.11 -26.08
CA ASP A 7 -16.12 -5.03 -25.15
C ASP A 7 -15.50 -4.21 -24.01
N THR A 8 -16.23 -4.04 -22.91
CA THR A 8 -15.74 -3.45 -21.66
C THR A 8 -14.77 -4.46 -21.03
N GLN A 9 -13.56 -4.56 -21.58
CA GLN A 9 -12.49 -5.33 -20.98
C GLN A 9 -12.21 -4.77 -19.60
N LYS A 10 -12.73 -5.45 -18.56
CA LYS A 10 -12.32 -5.26 -17.17
C LYS A 10 -10.81 -5.51 -17.13
N LYS A 11 -10.00 -4.44 -17.18
CA LYS A 11 -8.57 -4.52 -16.91
C LYS A 11 -8.42 -5.22 -15.57
N THR A 12 -7.92 -6.45 -15.59
CA THR A 12 -7.59 -7.15 -14.35
C THR A 12 -6.49 -6.33 -13.69
N PRO A 13 -6.64 -5.92 -12.42
CA PRO A 13 -5.65 -5.08 -11.77
C PRO A 13 -4.30 -5.79 -11.79
N THR A 14 -3.25 -5.05 -12.12
CA THR A 14 -1.88 -5.57 -12.11
C THR A 14 -1.57 -6.10 -10.71
N LEU A 15 -1.22 -7.38 -10.64
CA LEU A 15 -0.80 -7.98 -9.38
C LEU A 15 0.62 -7.52 -9.07
N LEU A 16 0.79 -6.89 -7.91
CA LEU A 16 2.08 -6.51 -7.37
C LEU A 16 2.62 -7.68 -6.53
N HIS A 17 3.88 -8.05 -6.77
CA HIS A 17 4.59 -9.00 -5.93
C HIS A 17 5.13 -8.26 -4.70
N ALA A 18 4.61 -8.59 -3.52
CA ALA A 18 4.94 -7.92 -2.28
C ALA A 18 5.24 -8.91 -1.15
N LYS A 19 5.98 -8.44 -0.16
CA LYS A 19 6.23 -9.14 1.11
C LYS A 19 5.69 -8.30 2.26
N LEU A 20 5.23 -8.98 3.30
CA LEU A 20 4.91 -8.40 4.58
C LEU A 20 6.10 -8.67 5.50
N ILE A 21 6.73 -7.61 6.00
CA ILE A 21 7.75 -7.68 7.04
C ILE A 21 7.07 -7.26 8.35
N GLY A 22 7.04 -8.16 9.32
CA GLY A 22 6.55 -7.88 10.67
C GLY A 22 7.69 -7.85 11.66
N GLY A 23 7.59 -7.00 12.67
CA GLY A 23 8.56 -6.89 13.74
C GLY A 23 7.90 -6.58 15.06
N VAL A 24 8.20 -7.38 16.08
CA VAL A 24 8.00 -6.95 17.46
C VAL A 24 9.26 -6.22 17.86
N ILE A 25 9.14 -4.92 18.09
CA ILE A 25 10.24 -4.02 18.39
C ILE A 25 9.94 -3.28 19.70
N ALA A 26 10.94 -2.58 20.20
CA ALA A 26 10.78 -1.86 21.44
C ALA A 26 9.71 -0.77 21.40
N ARG A 27 9.08 -0.56 22.55
CA ARG A 27 8.04 0.45 22.73
C ARG A 27 8.51 1.84 22.30
N GLY A 28 7.74 2.48 21.43
CA GLY A 28 7.98 3.85 20.98
C GLY A 28 8.99 3.96 19.83
N GLU A 29 9.62 2.86 19.42
CA GLU A 29 10.65 2.88 18.37
C GLU A 29 10.07 2.87 16.96
N SER A 30 8.81 2.45 16.79
CA SER A 30 8.18 2.27 15.47
C SER A 30 8.31 3.49 14.56
N LYS A 31 8.04 4.68 15.11
CA LYS A 31 8.12 5.92 14.36
C LYS A 31 9.55 6.25 13.94
N ARG A 32 10.53 6.11 14.85
CA ARG A 32 11.95 6.37 14.56
C ARG A 32 12.45 5.43 13.47
N VAL A 33 12.10 4.14 13.58
CA VAL A 33 12.48 3.13 12.59
C VAL A 33 11.88 3.44 11.23
N LEU A 34 10.58 3.77 11.17
CA LEU A 34 9.89 4.15 9.93
C LEU A 34 10.51 5.37 9.26
N GLU A 35 10.87 6.40 10.03
CA GLU A 35 11.51 7.62 9.52
C GLU A 35 12.93 7.39 9.02
N ALA A 36 13.62 6.36 9.52
CA ALA A 36 14.96 6.00 9.09
C ALA A 36 14.98 5.10 7.83
N LEU A 37 13.89 4.40 7.54
CA LEU A 37 13.78 3.55 6.37
C LEU A 37 13.57 4.37 5.08
N PRO A 38 14.01 3.88 3.90
CA PRO A 38 13.84 4.59 2.65
C PRO A 38 12.35 4.71 2.27
N PRO A 39 11.77 5.92 2.19
CA PRO A 39 10.32 6.10 2.03
C PRO A 39 9.78 5.54 0.71
N GLY A 40 10.62 5.45 -0.33
CA GLY A 40 10.23 4.89 -1.63
C GLY A 40 10.12 3.35 -1.67
N LYS A 41 10.55 2.65 -0.62
CA LYS A 41 10.55 1.18 -0.55
C LYS A 41 9.38 0.60 0.23
N ILE A 42 8.68 1.45 0.99
CA ILE A 42 7.54 1.07 1.83
C ILE A 42 6.26 1.41 1.07
N MET A 43 5.46 0.39 0.76
CA MET A 43 4.16 0.55 0.11
C MET A 43 3.07 0.89 1.13
N ALA A 44 3.15 0.28 2.31
CA ALA A 44 2.26 0.55 3.43
C ALA A 44 2.95 0.22 4.75
N SER A 45 2.57 0.92 5.81
CA SER A 45 3.06 0.68 7.16
C SER A 45 1.94 0.77 8.19
N GLU A 46 1.97 -0.10 9.18
CA GLU A 46 1.11 -0.07 10.36
C GLU A 46 1.99 -0.31 11.58
N TYR A 47 1.73 0.38 12.69
CA TYR A 47 2.26 -0.02 13.98
C TYR A 47 1.26 0.17 15.10
N VAL A 48 1.32 -0.73 16.08
CA VAL A 48 0.47 -0.69 17.28
C VAL A 48 1.28 -1.16 18.49
N SER A 49 1.02 -0.59 19.66
CA SER A 49 1.61 -1.10 20.89
C SER A 49 0.92 -2.40 21.31
N ILE A 50 1.72 -3.38 21.69
CA ILE A 50 1.32 -4.74 22.09
C ILE A 50 1.94 -5.10 23.42
N ARG A 51 1.46 -6.20 24.01
CA ARG A 51 2.15 -6.85 25.13
C ARG A 51 2.77 -8.14 24.64
N ASN A 52 4.08 -8.28 24.83
CA ASN A 52 4.82 -9.47 24.49
C ASN A 52 5.16 -10.25 25.77
N ALA A 53 4.86 -11.55 25.76
CA ALA A 53 5.31 -12.44 26.83
C ALA A 53 6.75 -12.84 26.49
N GLN A 54 7.72 -12.38 27.28
CA GLN A 54 9.11 -12.74 27.06
C GLN A 54 9.28 -14.27 27.15
N SER A 55 10.08 -14.84 26.24
CA SER A 55 10.38 -16.29 26.21
C SER A 55 11.44 -16.70 27.24
N THR A 56 12.05 -15.76 27.96
CA THR A 56 13.04 -16.11 28.98
C THR A 56 12.31 -16.47 30.26
N MET A 57 12.69 -17.63 30.80
CA MET A 57 12.51 -18.26 32.11
C MET A 57 11.93 -17.49 33.32
N ALA A 58 11.77 -16.17 33.29
CA ALA A 58 10.97 -15.38 34.22
C ALA A 58 9.49 -15.38 33.79
N GLY A 59 8.80 -16.49 34.06
CA GLY A 59 7.35 -16.55 33.90
C GLY A 59 6.69 -15.43 34.70
N GLU A 60 5.97 -14.54 33.99
CA GLU A 60 4.93 -13.59 34.45
C GLU A 60 5.08 -12.12 33.97
N ASN A 61 6.22 -11.72 33.40
CA ASN A 61 6.40 -10.32 32.99
C ASN A 61 6.01 -10.08 31.53
N TRP A 62 4.81 -9.54 31.34
CA TRP A 62 4.40 -8.93 30.07
C TRP A 62 5.12 -7.61 29.86
N GLU A 63 5.88 -7.49 28.79
CA GLU A 63 6.50 -6.23 28.39
C GLU A 63 5.63 -5.53 27.34
N GLU A 64 5.47 -4.22 27.48
CA GLU A 64 4.85 -3.42 26.43
C GLU A 64 5.88 -3.14 25.34
N MET A 65 5.55 -3.51 24.11
CA MET A 65 6.39 -3.42 22.92
C MET A 65 5.56 -2.82 21.78
N ASP A 66 6.16 -2.57 20.62
CA ASP A 66 5.42 -2.23 19.42
C ASP A 66 5.45 -3.38 18.42
N LEU A 67 4.34 -3.60 17.73
CA LEU A 67 4.27 -4.43 16.53
C LEU A 67 4.28 -3.51 15.31
N LEU A 68 5.37 -3.53 14.55
CA LEU A 68 5.53 -2.83 13.29
C LEU A 68 5.29 -3.80 12.14
N ARG A 69 4.50 -3.39 11.14
CA ARG A 69 4.24 -4.15 9.92
C ARG A 69 4.47 -3.26 8.71
N LEU A 70 5.23 -3.78 7.75
CA LEU A 70 5.58 -3.10 6.52
C LEU A 70 5.18 -3.98 5.35
N VAL A 71 4.50 -3.40 4.35
CA VAL A 71 4.33 -4.02 3.04
C VAL A 71 5.34 -3.39 2.10
N VAL A 72 6.14 -4.22 1.45
CA VAL A 72 7.23 -3.80 0.55
C VAL A 72 7.17 -4.59 -0.75
N ARG A 73 7.76 -4.04 -1.82
CA ARG A 73 7.94 -4.79 -3.06
C ARG A 73 8.87 -5.97 -2.82
N ALA A 74 8.66 -7.07 -3.53
CA ALA A 74 9.47 -8.27 -3.36
C ALA A 74 10.97 -8.00 -3.61
N ASP A 75 11.31 -7.12 -4.55
CA ASP A 75 12.70 -6.76 -4.90
C ASP A 75 13.40 -5.93 -3.80
N ASP A 76 12.63 -5.22 -2.97
CA ASP A 76 13.14 -4.39 -1.87
C ASP A 76 13.17 -5.14 -0.53
N ALA A 77 12.55 -6.32 -0.45
CA ALA A 77 12.25 -6.98 0.82
C ALA A 77 13.49 -7.32 1.64
N GLU A 78 14.51 -7.92 1.03
CA GLU A 78 15.73 -8.32 1.74
C GLU A 78 16.52 -7.12 2.29
N ASP A 79 16.58 -6.03 1.52
CA ASP A 79 17.26 -4.80 1.95
C ASP A 79 16.51 -4.11 3.10
N VAL A 80 15.18 -3.99 2.98
CA VAL A 80 14.36 -3.42 4.06
C VAL A 80 14.41 -4.29 5.31
N PHE A 81 14.42 -5.61 5.16
CA PHE A 81 14.51 -6.54 6.29
C PHE A 81 15.85 -6.38 7.02
N ALA A 82 16.97 -6.30 6.30
CA ALA A 82 18.29 -6.09 6.87
C ALA A 82 18.40 -4.76 7.63
N GLN A 83 17.91 -3.66 7.04
CA GLN A 83 17.91 -2.34 7.69
C GLN A 83 17.01 -2.33 8.93
N LEU A 84 15.83 -2.94 8.86
CA LEU A 84 14.92 -3.06 9.99
C LEU A 84 15.57 -3.86 11.13
N HIS A 85 16.28 -4.93 10.80
CA HIS A 85 16.99 -5.76 11.77
C HIS A 85 18.04 -4.96 12.55
N GLU A 86 18.80 -4.11 11.87
CA GLU A 86 19.78 -3.21 12.50
C GLU A 86 19.10 -2.11 13.32
N LEU A 87 18.12 -1.40 12.74
CA LEU A 87 17.43 -0.27 13.37
C LEU A 87 16.64 -0.67 14.63
N ALA A 88 16.10 -1.89 14.65
CA ALA A 88 15.35 -2.44 15.76
C ALA A 88 16.25 -3.13 16.80
N GLU A 89 17.56 -3.22 16.56
CA GLU A 89 18.54 -3.82 17.49
C GLU A 89 18.22 -5.30 17.83
N VAL A 90 17.72 -6.07 16.85
CA VAL A 90 17.23 -7.45 17.05
C VAL A 90 18.28 -8.34 17.73
N SER A 91 19.56 -8.19 17.38
CA SER A 91 20.65 -8.99 17.95
C SER A 91 20.97 -8.69 19.41
N THR A 92 20.64 -7.50 19.91
CA THR A 92 21.09 -7.01 21.22
C THR A 92 19.94 -6.75 22.18
N ARG A 93 18.69 -6.76 21.71
CA ARG A 93 17.53 -6.45 22.51
C ARG A 93 16.61 -7.66 22.68
N GLU A 94 16.39 -8.04 23.93
CA GLU A 94 15.51 -9.13 24.28
C GLU A 94 14.05 -8.87 23.86
N GLY A 95 13.34 -9.93 23.46
CA GLY A 95 11.93 -9.85 23.05
C GLY A 95 11.71 -9.24 21.67
N VAL A 96 12.73 -8.65 21.06
CA VAL A 96 12.67 -8.10 19.70
C VAL A 96 12.88 -9.22 18.69
N TYR A 97 12.02 -9.30 17.67
CA TYR A 97 12.17 -10.24 16.57
C TYR A 97 11.46 -9.77 15.32
N LEU A 98 11.92 -10.27 14.17
CA LEU A 98 11.34 -9.99 12.85
C LEU A 98 10.90 -11.27 12.17
N TYR A 99 9.93 -11.15 11.28
CA TYR A 99 9.44 -12.23 10.43
C TYR A 99 8.99 -11.68 9.08
N GLN A 100 9.01 -12.54 8.06
CA GLN A 100 8.64 -12.18 6.69
C GLN A 100 7.61 -13.18 6.16
N HIS A 101 6.60 -12.67 5.47
CA HIS A 101 5.58 -13.46 4.79
C HIS A 101 5.34 -12.97 3.36
N ASP A 102 4.93 -13.89 2.51
CA ASP A 102 4.49 -13.58 1.15
C ASP A 102 3.10 -12.95 1.20
N VAL A 103 2.91 -11.84 0.50
CA VAL A 103 1.57 -11.26 0.33
C VAL A 103 0.94 -11.91 -0.90
N PRO A 104 -0.09 -12.77 -0.74
CA PRO A 104 -0.59 -13.60 -1.83
C PRO A 104 -1.26 -12.79 -2.93
N ARG A 105 -1.84 -11.63 -2.60
CA ARG A 105 -2.40 -10.68 -3.56
C ARG A 105 -2.20 -9.26 -3.05
N CYS A 106 -1.55 -8.44 -3.87
CA CYS A 106 -1.48 -7.01 -3.70
C CYS A 106 -1.90 -6.37 -5.03
N THR A 107 -2.82 -5.41 -4.98
CA THR A 107 -3.32 -4.71 -6.15
C THR A 107 -3.16 -3.22 -5.91
N GLU A 108 -2.67 -2.52 -6.92
CA GLU A 108 -2.74 -1.07 -6.93
C GLU A 108 -4.19 -0.65 -7.23
N TYR A 109 -4.72 0.24 -6.39
CA TYR A 109 -5.99 0.88 -6.65
C TYR A 109 -5.76 2.39 -6.68
N THR A 110 -5.87 2.96 -7.87
CA THR A 110 -5.88 4.41 -8.06
C THR A 110 -7.33 4.86 -8.06
N LEU A 111 -7.64 5.89 -7.27
CA LEU A 111 -8.95 6.52 -7.38
C LEU A 111 -9.13 7.04 -8.81
N PRO A 112 -10.32 6.86 -9.41
CA PRO A 112 -10.55 7.39 -10.74
C PRO A 112 -10.48 8.91 -10.70
N PHE A 113 -10.05 9.51 -11.80
CA PHE A 113 -10.07 10.96 -11.93
C PHE A 113 -11.51 11.48 -11.81
N LEU A 114 -11.72 12.50 -10.98
CA LEU A 114 -12.98 13.22 -10.84
C LEU A 114 -12.69 14.73 -10.89
N PRO A 115 -13.27 15.49 -11.84
CA PRO A 115 -13.15 16.95 -11.90
C PRO A 115 -13.67 17.61 -10.61
N GLU A 116 -12.92 18.55 -10.05
CA GLU A 116 -13.27 19.21 -8.78
C GLU A 116 -14.61 19.96 -8.83
N GLU A 117 -14.91 20.62 -9.95
CA GLU A 117 -16.15 21.40 -10.13
C GLU A 117 -17.34 20.56 -10.62
N GLY A 118 -17.14 19.26 -10.83
CA GLY A 118 -18.06 18.41 -11.59
C GLY A 118 -18.07 18.76 -13.08
N LEU A 119 -18.57 17.84 -13.90
CA LEU A 119 -18.58 17.99 -15.35
C LEU A 119 -19.91 17.52 -15.90
N ALA A 120 -20.50 18.28 -16.82
CA ALA A 120 -21.74 17.87 -17.46
C ALA A 120 -21.48 16.64 -18.35
N LEU A 121 -22.35 15.62 -18.26
CA LEU A 121 -22.23 14.39 -19.06
C LEU A 121 -22.24 14.65 -20.58
N SER A 122 -22.77 15.79 -21.02
CA SER A 122 -22.72 16.21 -22.43
C SER A 122 -21.29 16.44 -22.92
N VAL A 123 -20.40 16.94 -22.06
CA VAL A 123 -18.99 17.21 -22.39
C VAL A 123 -18.26 15.91 -22.72
N LEU A 124 -18.64 14.80 -22.09
CA LEU A 124 -18.06 13.49 -22.41
C LEU A 124 -18.49 12.98 -23.80
N LYS A 125 -19.58 13.49 -24.37
CA LYS A 125 -20.07 13.04 -25.70
C LYS A 125 -19.34 13.72 -26.86
N ASP A 126 -18.67 14.85 -26.61
CA ASP A 126 -18.00 15.66 -27.61
C ASP A 126 -16.48 15.78 -27.32
N PRO A 127 -15.61 15.19 -28.17
CA PRO A 127 -14.16 15.26 -27.99
C PRO A 127 -13.58 16.68 -27.99
N GLU A 128 -14.20 17.63 -28.68
CA GLU A 128 -13.70 19.01 -28.74
C GLU A 128 -13.98 19.74 -27.42
N GLN A 129 -15.17 19.59 -26.85
CA GLN A 129 -15.52 20.18 -25.55
C GLN A 129 -14.65 19.63 -24.41
N ALA A 130 -14.36 18.33 -24.42
CA ALA A 130 -13.49 17.73 -23.41
C ALA A 130 -12.07 18.31 -23.46
N ARG A 131 -11.53 18.54 -24.66
CA ARG A 131 -10.20 19.15 -24.85
C ARG A 131 -10.17 20.62 -24.46
N GLU A 132 -11.25 21.37 -24.70
CA GLU A 132 -11.37 22.76 -24.23
C GLU A 132 -11.35 22.84 -22.69
N MET A 133 -11.83 21.81 -22.01
CA MET A 133 -11.76 21.69 -20.54
C MET A 133 -10.43 21.10 -20.04
N GLY A 134 -9.44 20.91 -20.92
CA GLY A 134 -8.12 20.42 -20.57
C GLY A 134 -8.06 18.93 -20.22
N LEU A 135 -9.08 18.15 -20.60
CA LEU A 135 -9.10 16.71 -20.40
C LEU A 135 -8.34 16.00 -21.53
N ASP A 136 -7.51 15.04 -21.16
CA ASP A 136 -6.90 14.13 -22.13
C ASP A 136 -7.84 12.97 -22.50
N ASP A 137 -7.47 12.23 -23.55
CA ASP A 137 -8.30 11.13 -24.07
C ASP A 137 -8.46 9.98 -23.03
N GLU A 138 -7.50 9.82 -22.10
CA GLU A 138 -7.56 8.79 -21.05
C GLU A 138 -8.53 9.17 -19.93
N GLN A 139 -8.49 10.42 -19.47
CA GLN A 139 -9.42 10.98 -18.49
C GLN A 139 -10.86 10.95 -19.00
N VAL A 140 -11.08 11.29 -20.28
CA VAL A 140 -12.40 11.20 -20.92
C VAL A 140 -12.92 9.76 -20.94
N ALA A 141 -12.06 8.79 -21.26
CA ALA A 141 -12.43 7.38 -21.24
C ALA A 141 -12.80 6.89 -19.83
N GLN A 142 -12.02 7.25 -18.80
CA GLN A 142 -12.30 6.91 -17.41
C GLN A 142 -13.63 7.49 -16.93
N LEU A 143 -13.89 8.77 -17.21
CA LEU A 143 -15.14 9.44 -16.83
C LEU A 143 -16.36 8.87 -17.54
N LYS A 144 -16.23 8.46 -18.81
CA LYS A 144 -17.31 7.74 -19.53
C LYS A 144 -17.66 6.42 -18.87
N THR A 145 -16.65 5.63 -18.47
CA THR A 145 -16.87 4.36 -17.79
C THR A 145 -17.56 4.56 -16.45
N LEU A 146 -17.22 5.61 -15.70
CA LEU A 146 -17.90 5.94 -14.45
C LEU A 146 -19.37 6.31 -14.69
N ALA A 147 -19.66 7.18 -15.66
CA ALA A 147 -21.01 7.65 -15.97
C ALA A 147 -21.96 6.55 -16.50
N GLN A 148 -21.43 5.43 -17.02
CA GLN A 148 -22.22 4.30 -17.49
C GLN A 148 -22.65 3.32 -16.38
N ASN A 149 -22.03 3.44 -15.19
CA ASN A 149 -22.29 2.55 -14.05
C ASN A 149 -23.20 3.19 -12.97
N GLU A 150 -23.78 4.36 -13.25
CA GLU A 150 -24.91 4.95 -12.51
C GLU A 150 -26.27 4.46 -13.05
#